data_AF-A0A3D9ZCI5-F1
#
_entry.id   AF-A0A3D9ZCI5-F1
#
_cell.length_a   1.000
_cell.length_b   1.000
_cell.length_c   1.000
_cell.angle_alpha   90.00
_cell.angle_beta   90.00
_cell.angle_gamma   90.00
#
_symmetry.space_group_name_H-M   'P 1'
#
loop_
_entity.id
_entity.type
_entity.pdbx_description
1 polymer ?
#
loop_
_entity_poly.entity_id
_entity_poly.type
_entity_poly.pdbx_seq_one_letter_code
_entity_poly.pdbx_strand_id
1 'polypeptide(L)'
;MTDRLHALIARIAAGDRAAFRTLYAFQAMRVWRDAVQVVPPVDARAVTRSTFVEIWHLAGHHLDVEARDTGGWIASITIRHAADRIRADDRIRADDRIRAADGASPHDEHTRCELIALLGNGQAMMRTAPGTFARVASLAP
;
A
#
# COMPACT_ATOMS: atom_id res chain seq x y z
N MET A 1 -6.70 -14.48 13.47
CA MET A 1 -6.45 -13.77 12.19
C MET A 1 -5.14 -13.00 12.23
N THR A 2 -4.82 -12.36 13.35
CA THR A 2 -3.56 -11.65 13.64
C THR A 2 -2.32 -12.53 13.45
N ASP A 3 -2.32 -13.76 13.96
CA ASP A 3 -1.19 -14.70 13.81
C ASP A 3 -0.84 -15.01 12.35
N ARG A 4 -1.85 -15.07 11.47
CA ARG A 4 -1.63 -15.33 10.05
C ARG A 4 -1.00 -14.13 9.35
N LEU A 5 -1.36 -12.91 9.75
CA LEU A 5 -0.72 -11.69 9.22
C LEU A 5 0.71 -11.59 9.72
N HIS A 6 0.94 -11.83 11.01
CA HIS A 6 2.28 -11.83 11.59
C HIS A 6 3.20 -12.84 10.88
N ALA A 7 2.72 -14.07 10.63
CA ALA A 7 3.48 -15.08 9.90
C ALA A 7 3.80 -14.67 8.45
N LEU A 8 2.90 -13.92 7.78
CA LEU A 8 3.19 -13.37 6.46
C LEU A 8 4.28 -12.29 6.53
N ILE A 9 4.23 -11.40 7.52
CA ILE A 9 5.28 -10.38 7.72
C ILE A 9 6.63 -11.02 8.01
N ALA A 10 6.69 -12.06 8.84
CA ALA A 10 7.91 -12.82 9.12
C ALA A 10 8.58 -13.36 7.84
N ARG A 11 7.79 -13.91 6.93
CA ARG A 11 8.29 -14.39 5.62
C ARG A 11 8.70 -13.23 4.71
N ILE A 12 7.97 -12.12 4.71
CA ILE A 12 8.31 -10.92 3.93
C ILE A 12 9.66 -10.35 4.39
N ALA A 13 9.92 -10.31 5.70
CA ALA A 13 11.21 -9.89 6.24
C ALA A 13 12.38 -10.73 5.73
N ALA A 14 12.14 -12.01 5.43
CA ALA A 14 13.11 -12.90 4.80
C ALA A 14 13.18 -12.78 3.25
N GLY A 15 12.48 -11.82 2.64
CA GLY A 15 12.46 -11.59 1.20
C GLY A 15 11.46 -12.46 0.40
N ASP A 16 10.48 -13.08 1.06
CA ASP A 16 9.50 -13.94 0.40
C ASP A 16 8.43 -13.13 -0.36
N ARG A 17 8.63 -12.99 -1.68
CA ARG A 17 7.67 -12.32 -2.58
C ARG A 17 6.32 -13.05 -2.68
N ALA A 18 6.26 -14.36 -2.44
CA ALA A 18 4.98 -15.09 -2.46
C ALA A 18 4.14 -14.77 -1.21
N ALA A 19 4.79 -14.65 -0.05
CA ALA A 19 4.15 -14.13 1.16
C ALA A 19 3.64 -12.70 0.95
N PHE A 20 4.44 -11.84 0.32
CA PHE A 20 4.03 -10.48 -0.03
C PHE A 20 2.79 -10.45 -0.93
N ARG A 21 2.77 -11.24 -2.02
CA ARG A 21 1.60 -11.36 -2.90
C ARG A 21 0.36 -11.84 -2.15
N THR A 22 0.54 -12.76 -1.21
CA THR A 22 -0.55 -13.25 -0.36
C THR A 22 -1.08 -12.13 0.53
N LEU A 23 -0.20 -11.39 1.21
CA LEU A 23 -0.59 -10.25 2.05
C LEU A 23 -1.37 -9.22 1.22
N TYR A 24 -0.83 -8.84 0.07
CA TYR A 24 -1.47 -7.91 -0.86
C TYR A 24 -2.87 -8.40 -1.25
N ALA A 25 -3.00 -9.67 -1.62
CA ALA A 25 -4.27 -10.25 -2.01
C ALA A 25 -5.35 -10.07 -0.94
N PHE A 26 -5.00 -10.25 0.33
CA PHE A 26 -5.97 -10.19 1.43
C PHE A 26 -6.19 -8.78 2.00
N GLN A 27 -5.19 -7.90 1.95
CA GLN A 27 -5.23 -6.60 2.62
C GLN A 27 -5.43 -5.41 1.69
N ALA A 28 -5.21 -5.54 0.37
CA ALA A 28 -5.25 -4.39 -0.54
C ALA A 28 -6.58 -3.64 -0.52
N MET A 29 -7.70 -4.38 -0.52
CA MET A 29 -9.03 -3.78 -0.43
C MET A 29 -9.27 -3.06 0.90
N ARG A 30 -8.72 -3.55 2.01
CA ARG A 30 -8.87 -2.90 3.32
C ARG A 30 -8.06 -1.62 3.38
N VAL A 31 -6.78 -1.68 3.00
CA VAL A 31 -5.89 -0.51 2.94
C VAL A 31 -6.48 0.59 2.04
N TRP A 32 -6.99 0.21 0.86
CA TRP A 32 -7.65 1.16 -0.03
C TRP A 32 -8.90 1.77 0.59
N ARG A 33 -9.74 0.96 1.26
CA ARG A 33 -10.93 1.46 1.98
C ARG A 33 -10.56 2.43 3.09
N ASP A 34 -9.53 2.13 3.86
CA ASP A 34 -9.03 3.00 4.93
C ASP A 34 -8.52 4.32 4.33
N ALA A 35 -7.81 4.27 3.20
CA ALA A 35 -7.29 5.47 2.53
C ALA A 35 -8.41 6.37 1.96
N VAL A 36 -9.45 5.82 1.32
CA VAL A 36 -10.55 6.64 0.77
C VAL A 36 -11.42 7.31 1.83
N GLN A 37 -11.30 6.94 3.11
CA GLN A 37 -11.94 7.68 4.20
C GLN A 37 -11.22 9.01 4.51
N VAL A 38 -9.97 9.16 4.07
CA VAL A 38 -9.09 10.26 4.47
C VAL A 38 -8.70 11.14 3.28
N VAL A 39 -8.50 10.55 2.10
CA VAL A 39 -8.09 11.24 0.88
C VAL A 39 -9.02 10.94 -0.30
N PRO A 40 -9.07 11.81 -1.33
CA PRO A 40 -9.85 11.54 -2.54
C PRO A 40 -9.49 10.20 -3.19
N PRO A 41 -10.43 9.54 -3.90
CA PRO A 41 -10.18 8.24 -4.53
C PRO A 41 -9.00 8.19 -5.51
N VAL A 42 -8.70 9.33 -6.15
CA VAL A 42 -7.56 9.48 -7.07
C VAL A 42 -6.23 9.28 -6.32
N ASP A 43 -6.10 9.81 -5.11
CA ASP A 43 -4.90 9.71 -4.28
C ASP A 43 -4.84 8.42 -3.48
N ALA A 44 -6.00 7.89 -3.06
CA ALA A 44 -6.08 6.65 -2.29
C ALA A 44 -5.36 5.48 -2.97
N ARG A 45 -5.33 5.45 -4.31
CA ARG A 45 -4.57 4.45 -5.07
C ARG A 45 -3.05 4.60 -4.85
N ALA A 46 -2.53 5.82 -4.85
CA ALA A 46 -1.11 6.07 -4.57
C ALA A 46 -0.76 5.72 -3.13
N VAL A 47 -1.56 6.18 -2.16
CA VAL A 47 -1.43 5.82 -0.73
C VAL A 47 -1.37 4.31 -0.55
N THR A 48 -2.29 3.57 -1.19
CA THR A 48 -2.30 2.09 -1.11
C THR A 48 -1.00 1.49 -1.62
N ARG A 49 -0.49 1.95 -2.77
CA ARG A 49 0.77 1.44 -3.33
C ARG A 49 1.95 1.71 -2.39
N SER A 50 2.09 2.95 -1.94
CA SER A 50 3.16 3.35 -1.02
C SER A 50 3.12 2.54 0.28
N THR A 51 1.93 2.31 0.85
CA THR A 51 1.77 1.46 2.03
C THR A 51 2.36 0.06 1.82
N PHE A 52 2.06 -0.61 0.71
CA PHE A 52 2.58 -1.96 0.47
C PHE A 52 4.08 -1.98 0.19
N VAL A 53 4.61 -0.99 -0.53
CA VAL A 53 6.06 -0.84 -0.73
C VAL A 53 6.75 -0.62 0.61
N GLU A 54 6.20 0.24 1.46
CA GLU A 54 6.78 0.48 2.79
C GLU A 54 6.71 -0.77 3.69
N ILE A 55 5.63 -1.54 3.64
CA ILE A 55 5.54 -2.83 4.35
C ILE A 55 6.66 -3.77 3.93
N TRP A 56 6.99 -3.85 2.62
CA TRP A 56 8.07 -4.69 2.12
C TRP A 56 9.42 -4.30 2.74
N HIS A 57 9.73 -3.00 2.80
CA HIS A 57 11.00 -2.53 3.35
C HIS A 57 11.08 -2.60 4.88
N LEU A 58 9.96 -2.37 5.57
CA LEU A 58 9.94 -2.28 7.03
C LEU A 58 9.55 -3.58 7.73
N ALA A 59 9.26 -4.66 7.00
CA ALA A 59 8.85 -5.94 7.57
C ALA A 59 9.85 -6.47 8.62
N GLY A 60 11.16 -6.40 8.34
CA GLY A 60 12.19 -6.86 9.28
C GLY A 60 12.18 -6.05 10.58
N HIS A 61 12.25 -4.71 10.45
CA HIS A 61 12.21 -3.81 11.61
C HIS A 61 10.94 -3.98 12.46
N HIS A 62 9.79 -4.27 11.84
CA HIS A 62 8.54 -4.48 12.59
C HIS A 62 8.59 -5.70 13.52
N LEU A 63 9.31 -6.76 13.15
CA LEU A 63 9.42 -7.99 13.95
C LEU A 63 10.31 -7.80 15.19
N ASP A 64 11.25 -6.86 15.13
CA ASP A 64 12.17 -6.57 16.24
C ASP A 64 11.52 -5.71 17.34
N VAL A 65 10.39 -5.06 17.05
CA VAL A 65 9.63 -4.26 18.01
C VAL A 65 8.59 -5.14 18.68
N GLU A 66 8.71 -5.32 20.01
CA GLU A 66 7.75 -6.02 20.91
C GLU A 66 6.33 -6.09 20.31
N ALA A 67 5.94 -7.31 19.93
CA ALA A 67 4.87 -7.66 19.01
C ALA A 67 3.71 -6.64 18.94
N ARG A 68 3.85 -5.64 18.06
CA ARG A 68 2.75 -4.74 17.74
C ARG A 68 1.72 -5.49 16.89
N ASP A 69 0.44 -5.19 17.11
CA ASP A 69 -0.62 -5.64 16.22
C ASP A 69 -0.29 -5.25 14.77
N THR A 70 -0.03 -6.26 13.93
CA THR A 70 0.29 -6.07 12.51
C THR A 70 -0.80 -5.29 11.79
N GLY A 71 -2.07 -5.46 12.20
CA GLY A 71 -3.18 -4.68 11.66
C GLY A 71 -3.03 -3.18 11.95
N GLY A 72 -2.79 -2.82 13.21
CA GLY A 72 -2.51 -1.46 13.65
C GLY A 72 -1.27 -0.85 13.00
N TRP A 73 -0.21 -1.64 12.78
CA TRP A 73 0.98 -1.18 12.07
C TRP A 73 0.70 -0.83 10.60
N ILE A 74 -0.02 -1.69 9.87
CA ILE A 74 -0.44 -1.41 8.47
C ILE A 74 -1.33 -0.16 8.42
N ALA A 75 -2.27 -0.02 9.36
CA ALA A 75 -3.12 1.16 9.45
C ALA A 75 -2.28 2.44 9.73
N SER A 76 -1.28 2.37 10.60
CA SER A 76 -0.40 3.51 10.90
C SER A 76 0.41 3.97 9.68
N ILE A 77 0.91 3.04 8.88
CA ILE A 77 1.60 3.34 7.61
C ILE A 77 0.64 4.05 6.65
N THR A 78 -0.58 3.50 6.51
CA THR A 78 -1.61 4.04 5.61
C THR A 78 -2.00 5.47 5.99
N ILE A 79 -2.25 5.72 7.28
CA ILE A 79 -2.61 7.05 7.80
C ILE A 79 -1.46 8.04 7.58
N ARG A 80 -0.21 7.62 7.78
CA ARG A 80 0.95 8.48 7.53
C ARG A 80 1.03 8.91 6.06
N HIS A 81 0.93 7.96 5.13
CA HIS A 81 0.93 8.28 3.69
C HIS A 81 -0.26 9.17 3.28
N ALA A 82 -1.44 8.94 3.85
CA ALA A 82 -2.60 9.80 3.61
C ALA A 82 -2.36 11.23 4.12
N ALA A 83 -1.78 11.38 5.32
CA ALA A 83 -1.42 12.69 5.87
C ALA A 83 -0.34 13.38 5.02
N ASP A 84 0.65 12.64 4.51
CA ASP A 84 1.68 13.19 3.64
C ASP A 84 1.11 13.68 2.30
N ARG A 85 0.09 13.00 1.77
CA ARG A 85 -0.65 13.46 0.59
C ARG A 85 -1.38 14.77 0.87
N ILE A 86 -2.14 14.84 1.96
CA ILE A 86 -2.87 16.06 2.34
C ILE A 86 -1.90 17.25 2.47
N ARG A 87 -0.76 17.04 3.13
CA ARG A 87 0.29 18.07 3.25
C ARG A 87 0.88 18.48 1.90
N ALA A 88 1.02 17.56 0.95
CA ALA A 88 1.49 17.89 -0.38
C ALA A 88 0.48 18.75 -1.14
N ASP A 89 -0.80 18.40 -1.08
CA ASP A 89 -1.88 19.14 -1.74
C ASP A 89 -2.05 20.55 -1.14
N ASP A 90 -1.96 20.68 0.19
CA ASP A 90 -2.05 21.97 0.87
C ASP A 90 -0.89 22.90 0.51
N ARG A 91 0.33 22.36 0.33
CA ARG A 91 1.47 23.13 -0.18
C ARG A 91 1.24 23.62 -1.60
N ILE A 92 0.68 22.77 -2.48
CA ILE A 92 0.35 23.15 -3.86
C ILE A 92 -0.69 24.28 -3.88
N ARG A 93 -1.74 24.17 -3.05
CA ARG A 93 -2.78 25.21 -2.93
C ARG A 93 -2.25 26.53 -2.37
N ALA A 94 -1.26 26.49 -1.47
CA ALA A 94 -0.65 27.69 -0.91
C ALA A 94 0.32 28.37 -1.89
N ASP A 95 0.89 27.64 -2.85
CA ASP A 95 1.92 28.10 -3.79
C ASP A 95 1.35 28.38 -5.19
N ASP A 96 0.26 29.16 -5.27
CA ASP A 96 -0.62 29.44 -6.44
C ASP A 96 0.05 30.04 -7.71
N ARG A 97 1.36 29.82 -7.91
CA ARG A 97 2.13 30.12 -9.14
C ARG A 97 2.55 28.89 -9.95
N ILE A 98 2.37 27.67 -9.47
CA ILE A 98 2.73 26.46 -10.23
C ILE A 98 1.46 25.72 -10.64
N ARG A 99 1.19 25.78 -11.96
CA ARG A 99 0.16 24.99 -12.66
C ARG A 99 0.02 23.59 -12.08
N ALA A 100 -1.23 23.16 -11.91
CA ALA A 100 -1.63 21.77 -11.74
C ALA A 100 -0.94 20.89 -12.80
N ALA A 101 0.18 20.30 -12.44
CA ALA A 101 0.75 19.20 -13.19
C ALA A 101 -0.05 17.97 -12.77
N ASP A 102 -0.99 17.59 -13.63
CA ASP A 102 -1.83 16.40 -13.54
C ASP A 102 -1.03 15.08 -13.68
N GLY A 103 0.25 15.09 -13.30
CA GLY A 103 1.20 14.00 -13.40
C GLY A 103 1.42 13.35 -12.04
N ALA A 104 1.37 12.03 -12.00
CA ALA A 104 1.80 11.26 -10.83
C ALA A 104 3.19 11.77 -10.37
N SER A 105 3.31 12.11 -9.08
CA SER A 105 4.60 12.52 -8.49
C SER A 105 5.68 11.49 -8.82
N PRO A 106 6.96 11.86 -9.01
CA PRO A 106 8.05 10.89 -9.20
C PRO A 106 8.05 9.77 -8.15
N HIS A 107 7.61 10.08 -6.92
CA HIS A 107 7.43 9.09 -5.86
C HIS A 107 6.30 8.10 -6.13
N ASP A 108 5.18 8.56 -6.70
CA ASP A 108 4.04 7.72 -7.06
C ASP A 108 4.39 6.76 -8.20
N GLU A 109 5.19 7.22 -9.16
CA GLU A 109 5.66 6.38 -10.26
C GLU A 109 6.69 5.35 -9.79
N HIS A 110 7.61 5.76 -8.90
CA HIS A 110 8.57 4.85 -8.29
C HIS A 110 7.87 3.74 -7.50
N THR A 111 6.96 4.09 -6.59
CA THR A 111 6.20 3.11 -5.80
C THR A 111 5.29 2.24 -6.66
N ARG A 112 4.77 2.77 -7.77
CA ARG A 112 4.04 1.98 -8.77
C ARG A 112 4.93 0.92 -9.42
N CYS A 113 6.09 1.32 -9.95
CA CYS A 113 7.02 0.40 -10.59
C CYS A 113 7.51 -0.69 -9.63
N GLU A 114 7.88 -0.31 -8.40
CA GLU A 114 8.35 -1.25 -7.39
C GLU A 114 7.25 -2.24 -6.98
N LEU A 115 6.02 -1.76 -6.75
CA LEU A 115 4.92 -2.66 -6.43
C LEU A 115 4.68 -3.66 -7.58
N ILE A 116 4.73 -3.24 -8.84
CA ILE A 116 4.61 -4.15 -9.99
C ILE A 116 5.71 -5.22 -9.98
N ALA A 117 6.96 -4.83 -9.68
CA ALA A 117 8.09 -5.75 -9.60
C ALA A 117 7.94 -6.77 -8.45
N LEU A 118 7.42 -6.35 -7.30
CA LEU A 118 7.15 -7.22 -6.15
C LEU A 118 5.99 -8.19 -6.42
N LEU A 119 4.95 -7.72 -7.11
CA LEU A 119 3.77 -8.50 -7.47
C LEU A 119 3.99 -9.46 -8.65
N GLY A 120 5.06 -9.25 -9.44
CA GLY A 120 5.41 -10.08 -10.59
C GLY A 120 4.45 -9.90 -11.76
N ASN A 121 4.72 -8.90 -12.61
CA ASN A 121 4.22 -8.71 -13.99
C ASN A 121 2.75 -9.15 -14.26
N GLY A 122 1.83 -8.91 -13.34
CA GLY A 122 0.39 -9.17 -13.51
C GLY A 122 -0.14 -10.52 -13.00
N GLN A 123 0.67 -11.32 -12.31
CA GLN A 123 0.23 -12.60 -11.68
C GLN A 123 -0.39 -12.41 -10.29
N ALA A 124 -0.28 -11.22 -9.70
CA ALA A 124 -0.86 -10.98 -8.38
C ALA A 124 -2.38 -11.11 -8.40
N MET A 125 -2.90 -11.74 -7.35
CA MET A 125 -4.33 -11.91 -7.11
C MET A 125 -4.76 -10.91 -6.02
N MET A 126 -5.97 -10.38 -6.13
CA MET A 126 -6.62 -9.53 -5.13
C MET A 126 -7.93 -10.19 -4.70
N ARG A 127 -8.16 -10.28 -3.40
CA ARG A 127 -9.41 -10.77 -2.85
C ARG A 127 -10.47 -9.68 -2.97
N THR A 128 -11.51 -9.92 -3.75
CA THR A 128 -12.61 -8.96 -3.98
C THR A 128 -13.84 -9.27 -3.12
N ALA A 129 -14.01 -10.52 -2.70
CA ALA A 129 -15.04 -10.98 -1.76
C ALA A 129 -14.51 -12.17 -0.94
N PRO A 130 -15.20 -12.63 0.13
CA PRO A 130 -14.77 -13.83 0.87
C PRO A 130 -14.59 -15.01 -0.08
N GLY A 131 -13.37 -15.59 -0.10
CA GLY A 131 -13.02 -16.70 -1.01
C GLY A 131 -12.88 -16.34 -2.49
N THR A 132 -13.19 -15.11 -2.92
CA THR A 132 -13.14 -14.69 -4.33
C THR A 132 -11.90 -13.86 -4.60
N PHE A 133 -11.12 -14.26 -5.60
CA PHE A 133 -9.90 -13.58 -6.00
C PHE A 133 -9.95 -13.23 -7.49
N ALA A 134 -9.50 -12.02 -7.84
CA ALA A 134 -9.34 -11.56 -9.22
C ALA A 134 -7.87 -11.22 -9.48
N ARG A 135 -7.41 -11.30 -10.73
CA ARG A 135 -6.06 -10.85 -11.09
C ARG A 135 -5.98 -9.33 -10.95
N VAL A 136 -4.89 -8.80 -10.39
CA VAL A 136 -4.72 -7.34 -10.22
C VAL A 136 -4.73 -6.64 -11.59
N ALA A 137 -4.13 -7.26 -12.61
CA ALA A 137 -4.16 -6.75 -13.99
C ALA A 137 -5.56 -6.67 -14.59
N SER A 138 -6.52 -7.47 -14.11
CA SER A 138 -7.93 -7.43 -14.55
C SER A 138 -8.79 -6.43 -13.78
N LEU A 139 -8.25 -5.76 -12.76
CA LEU A 139 -8.94 -4.75 -11.94
C LEU A 139 -8.51 -3.31 -12.29
N ALA A 140 -7.65 -3.13 -13.29
CA ALA A 140 -7.37 -1.82 -13.85
C ALA A 140 -8.57 -1.39 -14.72
N PRO A 141 -9.12 -0.17 -14.52
CA PRO A 141 -10.08 0.41 -15.45
C PRO A 141 -9.42 0.75 -16.79
#